data_AF-A0A956GZG6-F1
#
_entry.id   AF-A0A956GZG6-F1
#
_cell.length_a   1.000
_cell.length_b   1.000
_cell.length_c   1.000
_cell.angle_alpha   90.00
_cell.angle_beta   90.00
_cell.angle_gamma   90.00
#
_symmetry.space_group_name_H-M   'P 1'
#
loop_
_entity.id
_entity.type
_entity.pdbx_description
1 polymer ?
#
loop_
_entity_poly.entity_id
_entity_poly.type
_entity_poly.pdbx_seq_one_letter_code
_entity_poly.pdbx_strand_id
1 'polypeptide(L)'
;MFEALIAALIVGMLILAAWLPPMTILWCGVVLGSLGALIGVPAGLVYHGQLWRALRAGGHPTTGMWLRPHHMHHFLDEPTQARIKITFAIGAAGFVATLLGAVGVVTGVVRLLT
;
A
#
# COMPACT_ATOMS: atom_id res chain seq x y z
N MET A 1 -4.46 13.87 19.59
CA MET A 1 -4.81 14.74 18.42
C MET A 1 -4.82 13.93 17.13
N PHE A 2 -3.83 13.06 16.92
CA PHE A 2 -3.76 12.13 15.79
C PHE A 2 -4.96 11.16 15.75
N GLU A 3 -5.37 10.66 16.91
CA GLU A 3 -6.50 9.75 17.08
C GLU A 3 -7.82 10.39 16.62
N ALA A 4 -8.02 11.67 16.97
CA ALA A 4 -9.20 12.43 16.56
C ALA A 4 -9.25 12.65 15.05
N LEU A 5 -8.10 12.87 14.41
CA LEU A 5 -8.00 12.99 12.95
C LEU A 5 -8.36 11.66 12.26
N ILE A 6 -7.83 10.53 12.75
CA ILE A 6 -8.17 9.21 12.23
C ILE A 6 -9.67 8.94 12.40
N ALA A 7 -10.22 9.21 13.58
CA ALA A 7 -11.64 9.04 13.84
C ALA A 7 -12.49 9.88 12.88
N ALA A 8 -12.14 11.16 12.67
CA ALA A 8 -12.82 12.03 11.73
C ALA A 8 -12.74 11.51 10.28
N LEU A 9 -11.60 10.98 9.85
CA LEU A 9 -11.42 10.36 8.54
C LEU A 9 -12.30 9.12 8.37
N ILE A 10 -12.33 8.23 9.37
CA ILE A 10 -13.17 7.02 9.35
C ILE A 10 -14.65 7.41 9.28
N VAL A 11 -15.10 8.31 10.16
CA VAL A 11 -16.49 8.79 10.17
C VAL A 11 -16.86 9.45 8.85
N GLY A 12 -15.97 10.30 8.31
CA GLY A 12 -16.16 10.93 7.00
C GLY A 12 -16.29 9.91 5.87
N MET A 13 -15.46 8.88 5.84
CA MET A 13 -15.57 7.78 4.85
C MET A 13 -16.87 7.01 5.00
N LEU A 14 -17.32 6.72 6.23
CA LEU A 14 -18.57 6.01 6.48
C LEU A 14 -19.79 6.82 6.03
N ILE A 15 -19.79 8.13 6.33
CA ILE A 15 -20.83 9.05 5.84
C ILE A 15 -20.81 9.02 4.31
N LEU A 16 -19.67 9.28 3.67
CA LEU A 16 -19.57 9.29 2.21
C LEU A 16 -20.07 7.97 1.60
N ALA A 17 -19.68 6.83 2.17
CA ALA A 17 -20.14 5.53 1.75
C ALA A 17 -21.67 5.36 1.89
N ALA A 18 -22.30 5.90 2.93
CA ALA A 18 -23.75 5.83 3.09
C ALA A 18 -24.52 6.57 1.97
N TRP A 19 -23.98 7.71 1.51
CA TRP A 19 -24.63 8.56 0.49
C TRP A 19 -24.40 8.10 -0.95
N LEU A 20 -23.34 7.32 -1.22
CA LEU A 20 -23.03 6.85 -2.56
C LEU A 20 -23.85 5.60 -2.94
N PRO A 21 -24.27 5.45 -4.22
CA PRO A 21 -24.88 4.21 -4.70
C PRO A 21 -23.92 3.03 -4.55
N PRO A 22 -24.41 1.83 -4.15
CA PRO A 22 -23.56 0.65 -3.96
C PRO A 22 -22.72 0.29 -5.19
N MET A 23 -23.31 0.42 -6.39
CA MET A 23 -22.62 0.15 -7.66
C MET A 23 -21.46 1.13 -7.90
N THR A 24 -21.60 2.39 -7.51
CA THR A 24 -20.52 3.39 -7.61
C THR A 24 -19.36 3.03 -6.68
N ILE A 25 -19.66 2.67 -5.43
CA ILE A 25 -18.64 2.25 -4.46
C ILE A 25 -17.89 1.02 -4.97
N LEU A 26 -18.61 0.04 -5.52
CA LEU A 26 -18.04 -1.16 -6.10
C LEU A 26 -17.05 -0.83 -7.22
N TRP A 27 -17.47 -0.06 -8.23
CA TRP A 27 -16.60 0.28 -9.36
C TRP A 27 -15.43 1.17 -8.98
N CYS A 28 -15.63 2.14 -8.09
CA CYS A 28 -14.51 2.92 -7.52
C CYS A 28 -13.52 2.00 -6.79
N GLY A 29 -14.02 1.02 -6.03
CA GLY A 29 -13.21 0.02 -5.35
C GLY A 29 -12.42 -0.85 -6.34
N VAL A 30 -13.06 -1.33 -7.41
CA VAL A 30 -12.40 -2.11 -8.48
C VAL A 30 -11.30 -1.30 -9.15
N VAL A 31 -11.58 -0.06 -9.56
CA VAL A 31 -10.62 0.80 -10.26
C VAL A 31 -9.45 1.13 -9.34
N LEU A 32 -9.71 1.64 -8.14
CA LEU A 32 -8.66 1.98 -7.17
C LEU A 32 -7.84 0.76 -6.79
N GLY A 33 -8.51 -0.36 -6.55
CA GLY A 33 -7.89 -1.62 -6.16
C GLY A 33 -6.98 -2.16 -7.26
N SER A 34 -7.45 -2.15 -8.51
CA SER A 34 -6.71 -2.66 -9.66
C SER A 34 -5.53 -1.77 -10.01
N LEU A 35 -5.70 -0.43 -10.00
CA LEU A 35 -4.61 0.51 -10.22
C LEU A 35 -3.57 0.41 -9.10
N GLY A 36 -4.01 0.32 -7.85
CA GLY A 36 -3.15 0.09 -6.69
C GLY A 36 -2.34 -1.18 -6.84
N ALA A 37 -2.94 -2.28 -7.29
CA ALA A 37 -2.25 -3.54 -7.49
C ALA A 37 -1.27 -3.48 -8.67
N LEU A 38 -1.71 -2.91 -9.79
CA LEU A 38 -0.91 -2.79 -11.01
C LEU A 38 0.33 -1.92 -10.82
N ILE A 39 0.29 -0.94 -9.93
CA ILE A 39 1.43 -0.08 -9.62
C ILE A 39 2.20 -0.64 -8.41
N GLY A 40 1.50 -0.97 -7.34
CA GLY A 40 2.07 -1.35 -6.05
C GLY A 40 2.80 -2.69 -6.08
N VAL A 41 2.25 -3.71 -6.74
CA VAL A 41 2.88 -5.03 -6.82
C VAL A 41 4.20 -4.96 -7.60
N PRO A 42 4.25 -4.40 -8.83
CA PRO A 42 5.52 -4.25 -9.54
C PRO A 42 6.51 -3.36 -8.79
N ALA A 43 6.07 -2.25 -8.19
CA ALA A 43 6.95 -1.37 -7.42
C ALA A 43 7.54 -2.10 -6.19
N GLY A 44 6.74 -2.91 -5.49
CA GLY A 44 7.19 -3.76 -4.40
C GLY A 44 8.22 -4.80 -4.83
N LEU A 45 8.01 -5.45 -5.98
CA LEU A 45 8.98 -6.40 -6.55
C LEU A 45 10.30 -5.72 -6.93
N VAL A 46 10.22 -4.55 -7.58
CA VAL A 46 11.41 -3.74 -7.90
C VAL A 46 12.14 -3.32 -6.64
N TYR A 47 11.43 -2.89 -5.61
CA TYR A 47 11.99 -2.56 -4.30
C TYR A 47 12.74 -3.74 -3.68
N HIS A 48 12.13 -4.94 -3.64
CA HIS A 48 12.80 -6.13 -3.12
C HIS A 48 14.01 -6.51 -3.98
N GLY A 49 13.94 -6.38 -5.31
CA GLY A 49 15.09 -6.60 -6.18
C GLY A 49 16.25 -5.62 -5.88
N GLN A 50 15.95 -4.34 -5.72
CA GLN A 50 16.94 -3.30 -5.41
C GLN A 50 17.59 -3.50 -4.03
N LEU A 51 16.77 -3.75 -3.01
CA LEU A 51 17.25 -3.98 -1.65
C LEU A 51 18.12 -5.25 -1.57
N TRP A 52 17.75 -6.32 -2.28
CA TRP A 52 18.53 -7.56 -2.30
C TRP A 52 19.89 -7.36 -2.94
N ARG A 53 19.92 -6.64 -4.07
CA ARG A 53 21.18 -6.27 -4.75
C ARG A 53 22.08 -5.43 -3.86
N ALA A 54 21.52 -4.44 -3.18
CA ALA A 54 22.28 -3.54 -2.32
C ALA A 54 22.85 -4.26 -1.09
N LEU A 55 22.04 -5.10 -0.43
CA LEU A 55 22.51 -5.91 0.71
C LEU A 55 23.60 -6.89 0.30
N ARG A 56 23.46 -7.56 -0.85
CA ARG A 56 24.50 -8.45 -1.37
C ARG A 56 25.79 -7.73 -1.73
N ALA A 57 25.71 -6.54 -2.32
CA ALA A 57 26.89 -5.75 -2.65
C ALA A 57 27.66 -5.33 -1.38
N GLY A 58 26.96 -5.06 -0.28
CA GLY A 58 27.56 -4.77 1.02
C GLY A 58 27.95 -6.00 1.87
N GLY A 59 27.75 -7.22 1.37
CA GLY A 59 28.04 -8.45 2.13
C GLY A 59 27.09 -8.70 3.33
N HIS A 60 25.93 -8.05 3.36
CA HIS A 60 24.97 -8.15 4.46
C HIS A 60 23.99 -9.32 4.26
N PRO A 61 23.47 -9.92 5.36
CA PRO A 61 22.51 -11.00 5.28
C PRO A 61 21.16 -10.52 4.72
N THR A 62 20.54 -11.35 3.87
CA THR A 62 19.20 -11.10 3.29
C THR A 62 18.08 -11.85 4.01
N THR A 63 18.39 -12.52 5.13
CA THR A 63 17.43 -13.32 5.90
C THR A 63 16.35 -12.42 6.53
N GLY A 64 15.08 -12.70 6.28
CA GLY A 64 13.95 -11.91 6.80
C GLY A 64 13.60 -10.68 5.98
N MET A 65 14.29 -10.45 4.85
CA MET A 65 14.06 -9.31 3.97
C MET A 65 12.62 -9.21 3.46
N TRP A 66 11.95 -10.33 3.19
CA TRP A 66 10.57 -10.30 2.70
C TRP A 66 9.55 -9.89 3.77
N LEU A 67 9.81 -10.21 5.05
CA LEU A 67 8.89 -9.88 6.16
C LEU A 67 9.17 -8.49 6.76
N ARG A 68 10.45 -8.12 6.93
CA ARG A 68 10.85 -6.85 7.59
C ARG A 68 11.91 -6.11 6.78
N PRO A 69 11.62 -5.71 5.53
CA PRO A 69 12.62 -5.08 4.66
C PRO A 69 13.05 -3.68 5.15
N HIS A 70 12.17 -2.96 5.84
CA HIS A 70 12.43 -1.64 6.40
C HIS A 70 13.54 -1.65 7.47
N HIS A 71 13.67 -2.73 8.24
CA HIS A 71 14.77 -2.89 9.19
C HIS A 71 16.13 -2.99 8.51
N MET A 72 16.20 -3.33 7.22
CA MET A 72 17.48 -3.52 6.52
C MET A 72 18.00 -2.23 5.88
N HIS A 73 17.24 -1.14 5.92
CA HIS A 73 17.64 0.13 5.32
C HIS A 73 18.82 0.79 6.02
N HIS A 74 19.10 0.45 7.29
CA HIS A 74 20.25 0.99 8.02
C HIS A 74 21.59 0.40 7.57
N PHE A 75 21.59 -0.74 6.86
CA PHE A 75 22.79 -1.34 6.29
C PHE A 75 23.23 -0.67 4.98
N LEU A 76 22.44 0.28 4.47
CA LEU A 76 22.67 0.93 3.18
C LEU A 76 23.27 2.32 3.39
N ASP A 77 24.13 2.72 2.46
CA ASP A 77 24.58 4.10 2.32
C ASP A 77 23.40 5.05 2.05
N GLU A 78 23.48 6.27 2.58
CA GLU A 78 22.41 7.28 2.46
C GLU A 78 21.87 7.49 1.03
N PRO A 79 22.70 7.60 -0.03
CA PRO A 79 22.18 7.83 -1.37
C PRO A 79 21.43 6.61 -1.93
N THR A 80 21.91 5.39 -1.68
CA THR A 80 21.22 4.16 -2.08
C THR A 80 19.91 3.98 -1.28
N GLN A 81 19.95 4.28 0.01
CA GLN A 81 18.78 4.24 0.88
C GLN A 81 17.68 5.18 0.39
N ALA A 82 18.02 6.43 0.05
CA ALA A 82 17.07 7.42 -0.45
C ALA A 82 16.36 6.94 -1.73
N ARG A 83 17.10 6.34 -2.67
CA ARG A 83 16.55 5.80 -3.92
C ARG A 83 15.60 4.62 -3.68
N ILE A 84 15.97 3.71 -2.78
CA ILE A 84 15.16 2.54 -2.42
C ILE A 84 13.89 2.94 -1.64
N LYS A 85 13.97 3.99 -0.82
CA LYS A 85 12.80 4.53 -0.10
C LYS A 85 11.72 5.07 -1.04
N ILE A 86 12.08 5.59 -2.22
CA ILE A 86 11.10 6.05 -3.21
C ILE A 86 10.30 4.87 -3.78
N THR A 87 10.98 3.81 -4.23
CA THR A 87 10.29 2.60 -4.76
C THR A 87 9.49 1.89 -3.68
N PHE A 88 10.00 1.88 -2.43
CA PHE A 88 9.24 1.45 -1.26
C PHE A 88 7.96 2.25 -1.05
N ALA A 89 8.04 3.58 -1.05
CA ALA A 89 6.89 4.45 -0.83
C ALA A 89 5.84 4.29 -1.93
N ILE A 90 6.25 4.16 -3.20
CA ILE A 90 5.34 3.89 -4.33
C ILE A 90 4.66 2.52 -4.13
N GLY A 91 5.43 1.48 -3.79
CA GLY A 91 4.90 0.15 -3.52
C GLY A 91 3.90 0.14 -2.36
N ALA A 92 4.25 0.79 -1.26
CA ALA A 92 3.39 0.90 -0.08
C ALA A 92 2.10 1.68 -0.37
N ALA A 93 2.20 2.81 -1.07
CA ALA A 93 1.02 3.59 -1.47
C ALA A 93 0.11 2.77 -2.40
N GLY A 94 0.68 2.06 -3.37
CA GLY A 94 -0.07 1.17 -4.25
C GLY A 94 -0.77 0.05 -3.48
N PHE A 95 -0.08 -0.58 -2.53
CA PHE A 95 -0.66 -1.62 -1.67
C PHE A 95 -1.81 -1.09 -0.81
N VAL A 96 -1.66 0.10 -0.20
CA VAL A 96 -2.74 0.77 0.54
C VAL A 96 -3.94 1.06 -0.37
N ALA A 97 -3.71 1.55 -1.59
CA ALA A 97 -4.77 1.75 -2.57
C ALA A 97 -5.48 0.43 -2.93
N THR A 98 -4.73 -0.66 -3.09
CA THR A 98 -5.30 -2.01 -3.29
C THR A 98 -6.23 -2.42 -2.15
N LEU A 99 -5.78 -2.25 -0.91
CA LEU A 99 -6.57 -2.59 0.28
C LEU A 99 -7.84 -1.74 0.38
N LEU A 100 -7.73 -0.41 0.18
CA LEU A 100 -8.88 0.47 0.17
C LEU A 100 -9.87 0.11 -0.95
N GLY A 101 -9.35 -0.24 -2.12
CA GLY A 101 -10.16 -0.75 -3.23
C GLY A 101 -10.92 -2.02 -2.87
N ALA A 102 -10.24 -3.00 -2.24
CA ALA A 102 -10.86 -4.24 -1.78
C ALA A 102 -11.96 -3.99 -0.74
N VAL A 103 -11.73 -3.10 0.23
CA VAL A 103 -12.75 -2.66 1.20
C VAL A 103 -13.95 -2.04 0.48
N GLY A 104 -13.71 -1.21 -0.53
CA GLY A 104 -14.76 -0.62 -1.37
C GLY A 104 -15.59 -1.69 -2.09
N VAL A 105 -14.93 -2.67 -2.73
CA VAL A 105 -15.62 -3.78 -3.41
C VAL A 105 -16.49 -4.57 -2.43
N VAL A 106 -15.94 -4.97 -1.28
CA VAL A 106 -16.69 -5.71 -0.26
C VAL A 106 -17.89 -4.90 0.23
N THR A 107 -17.69 -3.61 0.53
CA THR A 107 -18.76 -2.71 0.98
C THR A 107 -19.86 -2.57 -0.07
N GLY A 108 -19.48 -2.38 -1.34
CA GLY A 108 -20.42 -2.27 -2.45
C GLY A 108 -21.22 -3.56 -2.67
N VAL A 109 -20.56 -4.72 -2.63
CA VAL A 109 -21.21 -6.04 -2.75
C VAL A 109 -22.18 -6.27 -1.59
N VAL A 110 -21.76 -6.05 -0.34
CA VAL A 110 -22.63 -6.23 0.83
C VAL A 110 -23.88 -5.37 0.71
N ARG A 111 -23.74 -4.08 0.34
CA ARG A 111 -24.89 -3.17 0.18
C ARG A 111 -25.80 -3.48 -1.01
N LEU A 112 -25.33 -4.27 -1.98
CA LEU A 112 -26.20 -4.77 -3.07
C LEU A 112 -27.01 -5.99 -2.64
N LEU A 113 -26.57 -6.69 -1.58
CA LEU A 113 -27.18 -7.93 -1.09
C LEU A 113 -28.10 -7.73 0.12
N THR A 114 -28.02 -6.56 0.77
CA THR A 114 -28.85 -6.16 1.94
C THR A 114 -29.80 -5.05 1.57
#